data_AF-A0A380F8U4-F1
#
_entry.id   AF-A0A380F8U4-F1
#
_cell.length_a   1.000
_cell.length_b   1.000
_cell.length_c   1.000
_cell.angle_alpha   90.00
_cell.angle_beta   90.00
_cell.angle_gamma   90.00
#
_symmetry.space_group_name_H-M   'P 1'
#
loop_
_entity.id
_entity.type
_entity.pdbx_description
1 polymer ?
#
loop_
_entity_poly.entity_id
_entity_poly.type
_entity_poly.pdbx_seq_one_letter_code
_entity_poly.pdbx_strand_id
1 'polypeptide(L)'
;MGIIGATVASAHYLNLDIETIANAIGIAISEMSGLRAQFGTDVKPLHIGLAAQKAYMAVKYSESKIITGHKDMLPALFETYSELFYMPDNIMRN
;
A
#
# COMPACT_ATOMS: atom_id res chain seq x y z
N MET A 1 -4.07 -4.07 1.10
CA MET A 1 -4.65 -4.25 -0.25
C MET A 1 -5.41 -3.03 -0.78
N GLY A 2 -6.31 -2.39 -0.02
CA GLY A 2 -7.10 -1.24 -0.53
C GLY A 2 -6.28 -0.11 -1.15
N ILE A 3 -5.11 0.20 -0.60
CA ILE A 3 -4.17 1.20 -1.14
C ILE A 3 -3.72 0.88 -2.58
N ILE A 4 -3.46 -0.39 -2.92
CA ILE A 4 -3.02 -0.78 -4.26
C ILE A 4 -4.14 -0.54 -5.28
N GLY A 5 -5.36 -0.97 -4.95
CA GLY A 5 -6.52 -0.74 -5.81
C GLY A 5 -6.80 0.74 -6.03
N ALA A 6 -6.71 1.54 -4.96
CA ALA A 6 -6.87 3.00 -5.06
C ALA A 6 -5.77 3.66 -5.90
N THR A 7 -4.52 3.19 -5.82
CA THR A 7 -3.41 3.68 -6.64
C THR A 7 -3.67 3.42 -8.13
N VAL A 8 -4.03 2.18 -8.48
CA VAL A 8 -4.32 1.81 -9.88
C VAL A 8 -5.53 2.57 -10.40
N ALA A 9 -6.61 2.67 -9.62
CA ALA A 9 -7.81 3.41 -10.01
C ALA A 9 -7.51 4.91 -10.24
N SER A 10 -6.73 5.53 -9.34
CA SER A 10 -6.34 6.94 -9.47
C SER A 10 -5.45 7.18 -10.69
N ALA A 11 -4.46 6.31 -10.92
CA ALA A 11 -3.57 6.44 -12.07
C ALA A 11 -4.29 6.18 -13.40
N HIS A 12 -5.22 5.22 -13.43
CA HIS A 12 -6.09 4.97 -14.57
C HIS A 12 -6.98 6.18 -14.87
N TYR A 13 -7.60 6.79 -13.84
CA TYR A 13 -8.41 8.00 -14.01
C TYR A 13 -7.61 9.17 -14.62
N LEU A 14 -6.32 9.27 -14.29
CA LEU A 14 -5.41 10.29 -14.81
C LEU A 14 -4.76 9.91 -16.16
N ASN A 15 -5.08 8.75 -16.74
CA ASN A 15 -4.51 8.24 -17.99
C ASN A 15 -2.97 8.18 -17.99
N LEU A 16 -2.38 7.74 -16.87
CA LEU A 16 -0.93 7.62 -16.74
C LEU A 16 -0.40 6.38 -17.47
N ASP A 17 0.86 6.44 -17.91
CA ASP A 17 1.53 5.33 -18.57
C ASP A 17 1.92 4.20 -17.58
N ILE A 18 2.24 3.03 -18.13
CA ILE A 18 2.53 1.82 -17.36
C ILE A 18 3.74 1.98 -16.43
N GLU A 19 4.77 2.74 -16.83
CA GLU A 19 5.97 2.95 -16.03
C GLU A 19 5.66 3.84 -14.82
N THR A 20 4.86 4.88 -15.03
CA THR A 20 4.36 5.76 -13.97
C THR A 20 3.45 5.00 -13.01
N ILE A 21 2.60 4.09 -13.51
CA ILE A 21 1.75 3.24 -12.66
C ILE A 21 2.60 2.29 -11.81
N ALA A 22 3.56 1.60 -12.41
CA ALA A 22 4.42 0.64 -11.68
C ALA A 22 5.23 1.33 -10.58
N ASN A 23 5.77 2.53 -10.87
CA ASN A 23 6.46 3.35 -9.89
C ASN A 23 5.54 3.79 -8.74
N ALA A 24 4.30 4.22 -9.05
CA ALA A 24 3.31 4.60 -8.04
C ALA A 24 2.91 3.42 -7.14
N ILE A 25 2.77 2.21 -7.70
CA ILE A 25 2.52 0.99 -6.94
C ILE A 25 3.70 0.70 -6.00
N GLY A 26 4.94 0.83 -6.47
CA GLY A 26 6.14 0.66 -5.66
C GLY A 26 6.17 1.58 -4.43
N ILE A 27 5.86 2.85 -4.62
CA ILE A 27 5.77 3.84 -3.53
C ILE A 27 4.61 3.47 -2.58
N ALA A 28 3.42 3.19 -3.13
CA ALA A 28 2.22 2.92 -2.35
C ALA A 28 2.32 1.66 -1.48
N ILE A 29 3.03 0.62 -1.94
CA ILE A 29 3.26 -0.61 -1.16
C ILE A 29 4.07 -0.30 0.10
N SER A 30 5.08 0.57 0.02
CA SER A 30 5.87 0.96 1.20
C SER A 30 5.05 1.76 2.23
N GLU A 31 3.97 2.41 1.79
CA GLU A 31 3.06 3.18 2.63
C GLU A 31 1.91 2.36 3.24
N MET A 32 1.77 1.10 2.80
CA MET A 32 0.69 0.22 3.24
C MET A 32 0.75 -0.02 4.75
N SER A 33 -0.37 0.18 5.42
CA SER A 33 -0.50 -0.08 6.86
C SER A 33 -1.95 -0.45 7.22
N GLY A 34 -2.16 -0.77 8.50
CA GLY A 34 -3.47 -1.06 9.06
C GLY A 34 -3.50 -2.40 9.77
N LEU A 35 -3.67 -2.37 11.09
CA LEU A 35 -3.71 -3.56 11.92
C LEU A 35 -5.15 -3.97 12.23
N ARG A 36 -5.43 -5.28 12.18
CA ARG A 36 -6.75 -5.82 12.59
C ARG A 36 -7.08 -5.51 14.06
N ALA A 37 -6.07 -5.28 14.90
CA ALA A 37 -6.24 -4.90 16.30
C ALA A 37 -7.03 -3.59 16.50
N GLN A 38 -7.19 -2.77 15.45
CA GLN A 38 -8.00 -1.54 15.49
C GLN A 38 -9.51 -1.78 15.32
N PHE A 39 -9.97 -3.04 15.30
CA PHE A 39 -11.40 -3.32 15.21
C PHE A 39 -12.11 -2.86 16.48
N GLY A 40 -13.22 -2.13 16.30
CA GLY A 40 -13.99 -1.55 17.42
C GLY A 40 -13.56 -0.13 17.81
N THR A 41 -12.60 0.47 17.09
CA THR A 41 -12.18 1.87 17.30
C THR A 41 -12.47 2.73 16.07
N ASP A 42 -12.43 4.05 16.24
CA ASP A 42 -12.54 5.03 15.14
C ASP A 42 -11.37 4.95 14.14
N VAL A 43 -10.28 4.27 14.50
CA VAL A 43 -9.14 4.06 13.60
C VAL A 43 -9.50 3.11 12.45
N LYS A 44 -10.45 2.18 12.66
CA LYS A 44 -10.88 1.26 11.60
C LYS A 44 -11.38 1.99 10.33
N PRO A 45 -12.37 2.89 10.39
CA PRO A 45 -12.76 3.66 9.20
C PRO A 45 -11.66 4.62 8.74
N LEU A 46 -10.85 5.18 9.65
CA LEU A 46 -9.71 6.04 9.29
C LEU A 46 -8.70 5.34 8.36
N HIS A 47 -8.45 4.03 8.53
CA HIS A 47 -7.56 3.27 7.64
C HIS A 47 -7.94 3.39 6.15
N ILE A 48 -9.24 3.43 5.83
CA ILE A 48 -9.71 3.53 4.44
C ILE A 48 -9.38 4.91 3.88
N GLY A 49 -9.63 5.97 4.66
CA GLY A 49 -9.28 7.34 4.27
C GLY A 49 -7.77 7.52 4.09
N LEU A 50 -6.96 7.00 5.01
CA LEU A 50 -5.50 7.04 4.90
C LEU A 50 -5.00 6.24 3.68
N ALA A 51 -5.58 5.06 3.41
CA ALA A 51 -5.23 4.29 2.22
C ALA A 51 -5.51 5.07 0.92
N ALA A 52 -6.67 5.73 0.82
CA ALA A 52 -7.02 6.55 -0.34
C ALA A 52 -6.08 7.77 -0.49
N GLN A 53 -5.81 8.48 0.62
CA GLN A 53 -4.90 9.63 0.62
C GLN A 53 -3.49 9.22 0.17
N LYS A 54 -2.91 8.19 0.78
CA LYS A 54 -1.56 7.71 0.46
C LYS A 54 -1.45 7.21 -0.98
N ALA A 55 -2.47 6.50 -1.47
CA ALA A 55 -2.54 6.08 -2.86
C ALA A 55 -2.48 7.27 -3.83
N TYR A 56 -3.32 8.28 -3.62
CA TYR A 56 -3.33 9.48 -4.46
C TYR A 56 -1.97 10.20 -4.42
N MET A 57 -1.37 10.36 -3.22
CA MET A 57 -0.05 10.98 -3.09
C MET A 57 1.03 10.19 -3.83
N ALA A 58 1.05 8.86 -3.74
CA ALA A 58 1.99 8.01 -4.47
C ALA A 58 1.87 8.20 -6.00
N VAL A 59 0.64 8.33 -6.51
CA VAL A 59 0.40 8.65 -7.93
C VAL A 59 0.96 10.02 -8.28
N LYS A 60 0.70 11.06 -7.48
CA LYS A 60 1.22 12.42 -7.73
C LYS A 60 2.75 12.48 -7.68
N TYR A 61 3.38 11.75 -6.76
CA TYR A 61 4.84 11.65 -6.70
C TYR A 61 5.43 10.98 -7.95
N SER A 62 4.77 9.91 -8.42
CA SER A 62 5.17 9.22 -9.64
C SER A 62 5.00 10.10 -10.89
N GLU A 63 3.84 10.73 -11.04
CA GLU A 63 3.49 11.60 -12.17
C GLU A 63 4.44 12.81 -12.27
N SER A 64 4.81 13.40 -11.12
CA SER A 64 5.78 14.51 -11.08
C SER A 64 7.23 14.07 -11.26
N LYS A 65 7.53 12.76 -11.28
CA LYS A 65 8.86 12.18 -11.48
C LYS A 65 9.90 12.63 -10.43
N ILE A 66 9.45 13.02 -9.24
CA ILE A 66 10.32 13.49 -8.15
C ILE A 66 10.77 12.35 -7.22
N ILE A 67 10.01 11.24 -7.17
CA ILE A 67 10.30 10.08 -6.34
C ILE A 67 10.20 8.82 -7.20
N THR A 68 11.19 7.95 -7.04
CA THR A 68 11.26 6.65 -7.70
C THR A 68 11.06 5.54 -6.68
N GLY A 69 10.07 4.69 -6.89
CA GLY A 69 9.86 3.42 -6.19
C GLY A 69 10.33 2.22 -7.03
N HIS A 70 10.49 1.08 -6.36
CA HIS A 70 10.81 -0.17 -7.03
C HIS A 70 9.58 -0.70 -7.79
N LYS A 71 9.70 -0.86 -9.11
CA LYS A 71 8.56 -1.16 -10.01
C LYS A 71 8.03 -2.59 -9.88
N ASP A 72 8.89 -3.53 -9.46
CA ASP A 72 8.52 -4.94 -9.22
C ASP A 72 8.17 -5.22 -7.75
N MET A 73 7.44 -4.31 -7.09
CA MET A 73 7.09 -4.48 -5.67
C MET A 73 5.94 -5.46 -5.42
N LEU A 74 5.13 -5.82 -6.43
CA LEU A 74 4.04 -6.77 -6.25
C LEU A 74 4.54 -8.19 -5.89
N PRO A 75 5.50 -8.79 -6.62
CA PRO A 75 6.11 -10.05 -6.21
C PRO A 75 6.73 -9.99 -4.80
N ALA A 76 7.52 -8.95 -4.51
CA ALA A 76 8.17 -8.79 -3.20
C ALA A 76 7.16 -8.68 -2.05
N LEU A 77 6.03 -8.00 -2.27
CA LEU A 77 4.92 -7.95 -1.32
C LEU A 77 4.35 -9.35 -1.05
N PHE A 78 4.12 -10.15 -2.09
CA PHE A 78 3.62 -11.50 -1.90
C PHE A 78 4.65 -12.38 -1.19
N GLU A 79 5.93 -12.34 -1.55
CA GLU A 79 6.98 -13.09 -0.84
C GLU A 79 7.01 -12.73 0.65
N THR A 80 6.93 -11.44 0.98
CA THR A 80 6.99 -10.96 2.37
C THR A 80 5.78 -11.40 3.21
N TYR A 81 4.58 -11.45 2.63
CA TYR A 81 3.33 -11.63 3.37
C TYR A 81 2.53 -12.90 3.05
N SER A 82 2.99 -13.73 2.11
CA SER A 82 2.29 -14.98 1.73
C SER A 82 2.65 -16.18 2.60
N GLU A 83 3.83 -16.22 3.22
CA GLU A 83 4.19 -17.26 4.20
C GLU A 83 3.58 -16.94 5.58
N LEU A 84 2.26 -17.09 5.67
CA LEU A 84 1.43 -16.75 6.81
C LEU A 84 1.30 -17.91 7.82
N PHE A 85 2.37 -18.44 8.42
CA PHE A 85 2.22 -19.37 9.58
C PHE A 85 3.37 -19.41 10.61
N TYR A 86 4.23 -18.39 10.74
CA TYR A 86 5.08 -18.28 11.94
C TYR A 86 4.63 -17.13 12.83
N MET A 87 3.87 -17.47 13.88
CA MET A 87 3.61 -16.57 15.00
C MET A 87 4.54 -16.97 16.15
N PRO A 88 5.53 -16.14 16.53
CA PRO A 88 6.44 -16.47 17.63
C PRO A 88 5.64 -16.61 18.94
N ASP A 89 5.75 -17.77 19.59
CA ASP A 89 5.00 -18.13 20.81
C ASP A 89 5.24 -17.15 22.00
N ASN A 90 6.26 -16.30 21.92
CA ASN A 90 6.72 -15.46 23.01
C ASN A 90 6.14 -14.03 23.02
N ILE A 91 5.28 -13.63 22.08
CA ILE A 91 4.77 -12.26 22.00
C ILE A 91 3.50 -12.04 22.86
N MET A 92 2.86 -13.12 23.34
CA MET A 92 1.56 -13.06 24.05
C MET A 92 1.56 -13.65 25.48
N ARG A 93 2.72 -13.90 26.10
CA ARG A 93 2.76 -14.34 27.50
C ARG A 93 3.19 -13.18 28.41
N ASN A 94 2.29 -12.80 29.33
CA ASN A 94 2.53 -11.91 30.47
C ASN A 94 3.67 -12.45 31.35
#